data_AF-A0A3C0I2K9-F1
#
_entry.id   AF-A0A3C0I2K9-F1
#
_cell.length_a   1.000
_cell.length_b   1.000
_cell.length_c   1.000
_cell.angle_alpha   90.00
_cell.angle_beta   90.00
_cell.angle_gamma   90.00
#
_symmetry.space_group_name_H-M   'P 1'
#
loop_
_entity.id
_entity.type
_entity.pdbx_description
1 polymer ?
#
loop_
_entity_poly.entity_id
_entity_poly.type
_entity_poly.pdbx_seq_one_letter_code
_entity_poly.pdbx_strand_id
1 'polypeptide(L)'
;MRLLIGLILLIVTLWLIRSNRIKMRSITILIGGIILAVYVVLILIGGLYNWHKESESVPADDVVSAFIQEMNPELNHKIHKIREEIALAETKIQQLQDLKNAFPNQGEMIVQKLEQWHNLTSQLNQVLNDIALTVEKAYVAYKINEIQGENQFRVISKALLQEANAVLANADATKSVLEEPLYE
;
A
#
# COMPACT_ATOMS: atom_id res chain seq x y z
N MET A 1 -14.99 26.00 -16.10
CA MET A 1 -15.86 26.56 -15.03
C MET A 1 -15.32 27.84 -14.38
N ARG A 2 -14.02 27.99 -14.09
CA ARG A 2 -13.48 29.21 -13.42
C ARG A 2 -13.60 30.52 -14.24
N LEU A 3 -13.51 30.43 -15.58
CA LEU A 3 -13.61 31.61 -16.46
C LEU A 3 -15.05 32.15 -16.60
N LEU A 4 -16.07 31.30 -16.46
CA LEU A 4 -17.49 31.69 -16.55
C LEU A 4 -17.91 32.54 -15.36
N ILE A 5 -17.40 32.24 -14.16
CA ILE A 5 -17.73 32.98 -12.93
C ILE A 5 -17.13 34.40 -12.98
N GLY A 6 -15.90 34.54 -13.48
CA GLY A 6 -15.26 35.85 -13.66
C GLY A 6 -16.01 36.74 -14.66
N LEU A 7 -16.52 36.14 -15.75
CA LEU A 7 -17.27 36.88 -16.78
C LEU A 7 -18.62 37.40 -16.24
N ILE A 8 -19.33 36.58 -15.44
CA ILE A 8 -20.62 36.96 -14.83
C ILE A 8 -20.43 38.11 -13.83
N LEU A 9 -19.38 38.08 -13.00
CA LEU A 9 -19.06 39.17 -12.08
C LEU A 9 -18.71 40.47 -12.80
N LEU A 10 -18.02 40.39 -13.94
CA LEU A 10 -17.66 41.56 -14.76
C LEU A 10 -18.91 42.18 -15.42
N ILE A 11 -19.86 41.35 -15.87
CA ILE A 11 -21.13 41.81 -16.44
C ILE A 11 -22.00 42.50 -15.36
N VAL A 12 -22.09 41.91 -14.17
CA VAL A 12 -22.88 42.47 -13.06
C VAL A 12 -22.30 43.79 -12.56
N THR A 13 -20.97 43.89 -12.47
CA THR A 13 -20.29 45.15 -12.06
C THR A 13 -20.47 46.25 -13.10
N LEU A 14 -20.34 45.95 -14.39
CA LEU A 14 -20.61 46.91 -15.47
C LEU A 14 -22.08 47.36 -15.52
N TRP A 15 -23.03 46.46 -15.27
CA TRP A 15 -24.46 46.79 -15.23
C TRP A 15 -24.80 47.72 -14.05
N LEU A 16 -24.19 47.49 -12.88
CA LEU A 16 -24.35 48.34 -11.70
C LEU A 16 -23.73 49.73 -11.87
N ILE A 17 -22.60 49.85 -12.57
CA ILE A 17 -21.98 51.15 -12.88
C ILE A 17 -22.84 51.95 -13.87
N ARG A 18 -23.45 51.28 -14.86
CA ARG A 18 -24.34 51.91 -15.84
C ARG A 18 -25.69 52.35 -15.23
N SER A 19 -26.18 51.63 -14.23
CA SER A 19 -27.40 52.00 -13.49
C SER A 19 -27.07 53.15 -12.52
N ASN A 20 -27.17 54.38 -13.02
CA ASN A 20 -26.86 55.66 -12.34
C ASN A 20 -27.80 55.99 -11.14
N ARG A 21 -28.08 55.02 -10.26
CA ARG A 21 -28.96 55.16 -9.08
C ARG A 21 -28.29 54.82 -7.76
N ILE A 22 -27.02 54.42 -7.76
CA ILE A 22 -26.34 53.93 -6.57
C ILE A 22 -25.22 54.90 -6.19
N LYS A 23 -25.36 55.58 -5.04
CA LYS A 23 -24.32 56.48 -4.47
C LYS A 23 -23.01 55.68 -4.32
N MET A 24 -21.86 56.31 -4.59
CA MET A 24 -20.51 55.69 -4.50
C MET A 24 -20.27 54.87 -3.21
N ARG A 25 -20.92 55.25 -2.11
CA ARG A 25 -20.87 54.53 -0.83
C ARG A 25 -21.45 53.12 -0.87
N SER A 26 -22.47 52.84 -1.68
CA SER A 26 -23.05 51.49 -1.75
C SER A 26 -22.28 50.55 -2.67
N ILE A 27 -21.57 51.08 -3.67
CA ILE A 27 -20.67 50.30 -4.55
C ILE A 27 -19.47 49.80 -3.75
N THR A 28 -18.90 50.65 -2.90
CA THR A 28 -17.76 50.28 -2.02
C THR A 28 -18.16 49.23 -0.97
N ILE A 29 -19.36 49.32 -0.40
CA ILE A 29 -19.89 48.30 0.53
C ILE A 29 -20.11 46.96 -0.19
N LEU A 30 -20.66 46.96 -1.40
CA LEU A 30 -20.89 45.74 -2.18
C LEU A 30 -19.58 45.04 -2.56
N ILE A 31 -18.60 45.80 -3.05
CA ILE A 31 -17.28 45.25 -3.41
C ILE A 31 -16.58 44.70 -2.16
N GLY A 32 -16.61 45.43 -1.04
CA GLY A 32 -16.06 44.97 0.23
C GLY A 32 -16.71 43.67 0.72
N GLY A 33 -18.03 43.56 0.61
CA GLY A 33 -18.76 42.34 0.95
C GLY A 33 -18.40 41.13 0.09
N ILE A 34 -18.21 41.34 -1.22
CA ILE A 34 -17.80 40.27 -2.15
C ILE A 34 -16.38 39.78 -1.83
N ILE A 35 -15.43 40.69 -1.58
CA ILE A 35 -14.06 40.33 -1.23
C ILE A 35 -14.03 39.49 0.05
N LEU A 36 -14.79 39.90 1.06
CA LEU A 36 -14.85 39.19 2.34
C LEU A 36 -15.49 37.81 2.19
N ALA A 37 -16.55 37.69 1.38
CA ALA A 37 -17.18 36.40 1.07
C ALA A 37 -16.22 35.45 0.32
N VAL A 38 -15.47 35.96 -0.67
CA VAL A 38 -14.47 35.16 -1.39
C VAL A 38 -13.35 34.70 -0.47
N TYR A 39 -12.88 35.56 0.43
CA TYR A 39 -11.86 35.22 1.41
C TYR A 39 -12.31 34.10 2.37
N VAL A 40 -13.54 34.19 2.88
CA VAL A 40 -14.13 33.13 3.73
C VAL A 40 -14.26 31.81 2.97
N VAL A 41 -14.71 31.84 1.71
CA VAL A 41 -14.80 30.63 0.88
C VAL A 41 -13.42 30.01 0.62
N LEU A 42 -12.38 30.81 0.38
CA LEU A 42 -11.01 30.31 0.20
C LEU A 42 -10.45 29.66 1.48
N ILE A 43 -10.72 30.24 2.65
CA ILE A 43 -10.35 29.64 3.94
C ILE A 43 -11.09 28.33 4.16
N LEU A 44 -12.39 28.28 3.87
CA LEU A 44 -13.19 27.06 4.05
C LEU A 44 -12.76 25.94 3.09
N ILE A 45 -12.50 26.25 1.82
CA ILE A 45 -12.02 25.27 0.84
C ILE A 45 -10.59 24.81 1.16
N GLY A 46 -9.69 25.73 1.54
CA GLY A 46 -8.33 25.39 1.95
C GLY A 46 -8.29 24.57 3.25
N GLY A 47 -9.14 24.91 4.21
CA GLY A 47 -9.32 24.17 5.46
C GLY A 47 -9.89 22.77 5.23
N LEU A 48 -10.91 22.63 4.36
CA LEU A 48 -11.46 21.31 4.00
C LEU A 48 -10.44 20.45 3.25
N TYR A 49 -9.64 21.04 2.37
CA TYR A 49 -8.62 20.32 1.60
C TYR A 49 -7.51 19.76 2.49
N ASN A 50 -7.03 20.56 3.46
CA ASN A 50 -6.06 20.09 4.45
C ASN A 50 -6.66 19.03 5.39
N TRP A 51 -7.91 19.19 5.82
CA TRP A 51 -8.58 18.21 6.67
C TRP A 51 -8.77 16.86 5.95
N HIS A 52 -9.07 16.88 4.65
CA HIS A 52 -9.20 15.65 3.86
C HIS A 52 -7.87 14.90 3.74
N LYS A 53 -6.76 15.62 3.52
CA LYS A 53 -5.41 15.04 3.42
C LYS A 53 -4.90 14.48 4.75
N GLU A 54 -5.31 15.09 5.87
CA GLU A 54 -4.97 14.60 7.21
C GLU A 54 -5.87 13.43 7.66
N SER A 55 -7.04 13.28 7.03
CA SER A 55 -7.96 12.14 7.23
C SER A 55 -7.65 10.92 6.35
N GLU A 56 -6.76 11.03 5.38
CA GLU A 56 -6.31 9.92 4.55
C GLU A 56 -5.33 9.07 5.38
N SER A 57 -5.89 8.09 6.10
CA SER A 57 -5.10 7.15 6.89
C SER A 57 -4.11 6.42 5.99
N VAL A 58 -2.82 6.55 6.27
CA VAL A 58 -1.80 5.73 5.61
C VAL A 58 -2.17 4.25 5.83
N PRO A 59 -2.19 3.42 4.77
CA PRO A 59 -2.50 1.99 4.91
C PRO A 59 -1.63 1.34 5.98
N ALA A 60 -2.21 0.45 6.78
CA ALA A 60 -1.48 -0.23 7.85
C ALA A 60 -0.24 -0.95 7.31
N ASP A 61 -0.34 -1.54 6.12
CA ASP A 61 0.75 -2.27 5.45
C ASP A 61 1.96 -1.37 5.16
N ASP A 62 1.74 -0.13 4.71
CA ASP A 62 2.82 0.81 4.41
C ASP A 62 3.56 1.24 5.68
N VAL A 63 2.80 1.47 6.75
CA VAL A 63 3.34 1.84 8.07
C VAL A 63 4.13 0.68 8.67
N VAL A 64 3.59 -0.53 8.61
CA VAL A 64 4.25 -1.76 9.09
C VAL A 64 5.52 -2.03 8.29
N SER A 65 5.48 -1.90 6.96
CA SER A 65 6.67 -2.08 6.12
C SER A 65 7.78 -1.09 6.45
N ALA A 66 7.45 0.19 6.63
CA ALA A 66 8.42 1.21 7.02
C ALA A 66 9.02 0.92 8.41
N PHE A 67 8.20 0.48 9.35
CA PHE A 67 8.64 0.09 10.69
C PHE A 67 9.63 -1.08 10.66
N ILE A 68 9.38 -2.14 9.87
CA ILE A 68 10.34 -3.25 9.74
C ILE A 68 11.63 -2.76 9.09
N GLN A 69 11.53 -1.95 8.03
CA GLN A 69 12.70 -1.44 7.32
C GLN A 69 13.62 -0.64 8.25
N GLU A 70 13.05 0.17 9.14
CA GLU A 70 13.81 0.95 10.11
C GLU A 70 14.38 0.07 11.23
N MET A 71 13.55 -0.79 11.83
CA MET A 71 13.91 -1.50 13.06
C MET A 71 14.66 -2.81 12.83
N ASN A 72 14.44 -3.47 11.70
CA ASN A 72 15.15 -4.70 11.31
C ASN A 72 15.22 -4.83 9.77
N PRO A 73 16.18 -4.16 9.12
CA PRO A 73 16.32 -4.17 7.67
C PRO A 73 16.63 -5.57 7.10
N GLU A 74 17.24 -6.45 7.89
CA GLU A 74 17.51 -7.83 7.48
C GLU A 74 16.22 -8.63 7.36
N LEU A 75 15.31 -8.50 8.34
CA LEU A 75 13.98 -9.11 8.25
C LEU A 75 13.20 -8.56 7.05
N ASN A 76 13.26 -7.25 6.81
CA ASN A 76 12.62 -6.64 5.63
C ASN A 76 13.16 -7.26 4.32
N HIS A 77 14.47 -7.41 4.21
CA HIS A 77 15.11 -8.06 3.06
C HIS A 77 14.63 -9.51 2.88
N LYS A 78 14.48 -10.27 3.97
CA LYS A 78 14.00 -11.65 3.90
C LYS A 78 12.54 -11.76 3.48
N ILE A 79 11.69 -10.82 3.93
CA ILE A 79 10.30 -10.71 3.48
C ILE A 79 10.24 -10.50 1.95
N HIS A 80 11.09 -9.61 1.41
CA HIS A 80 11.18 -9.42 -0.03
C HIS A 80 11.61 -10.70 -0.76
N LYS A 81 12.62 -11.41 -0.26
CA LYS A 81 13.03 -12.71 -0.84
C LYS A 81 11.93 -13.75 -0.83
N ILE A 82 11.14 -13.85 0.24
CA ILE A 82 10.02 -14.80 0.29
C ILE A 82 8.98 -14.46 -0.78
N ARG A 83 8.67 -13.17 -0.99
CA ARG A 83 7.77 -12.71 -2.06
C ARG A 83 8.32 -13.04 -3.45
N GLU A 84 9.63 -12.88 -3.66
CA GLU A 84 10.28 -13.26 -4.92
C GLU A 84 10.15 -14.77 -5.19
N GLU A 85 10.42 -15.62 -4.19
CA GLU A 85 10.29 -17.07 -4.33
C GLU A 85 8.83 -17.50 -4.57
N ILE A 86 7.84 -16.82 -3.98
CA ILE A 86 6.42 -17.04 -4.29
C ILE A 86 6.13 -16.76 -5.78
N ALA A 87 6.56 -15.61 -6.30
CA ALA A 87 6.33 -15.24 -7.69
C ALA A 87 7.01 -16.22 -8.68
N LEU A 88 8.19 -16.72 -8.32
CA LEU A 88 8.88 -17.76 -9.09
C LEU A 88 8.10 -19.09 -9.06
N ALA A 89 7.63 -19.50 -7.88
CA ALA A 89 6.82 -20.71 -7.72
C ALA A 89 5.50 -20.62 -8.51
N GLU A 90 4.80 -19.47 -8.48
CA GLU A 90 3.58 -19.23 -9.26
C GLU A 90 3.85 -19.32 -10.77
N THR A 91 4.97 -18.77 -11.24
CA THR A 91 5.38 -18.90 -12.64
C THR A 91 5.60 -20.36 -13.02
N LYS A 92 6.24 -21.16 -12.15
CA LYS A 92 6.45 -22.60 -12.37
C LYS A 92 5.15 -23.39 -12.37
N ILE A 93 4.23 -23.07 -11.46
CA ILE A 93 2.88 -23.66 -11.43
C ILE A 93 2.17 -23.42 -12.76
N GLN A 94 2.19 -22.17 -13.27
CA GLN A 94 1.56 -21.86 -14.55
C GLN A 94 2.18 -22.66 -15.71
N GLN A 95 3.51 -22.74 -15.78
CA GLN A 95 4.21 -23.53 -16.80
C GLN A 95 3.83 -25.02 -16.75
N LEU A 96 3.71 -25.60 -15.55
CA LEU A 96 3.32 -26.99 -15.38
C LEU A 96 1.84 -27.21 -15.73
N GLN A 97 0.95 -26.26 -15.43
CA GLN A 97 -0.45 -26.31 -15.85
C GLN A 97 -0.57 -26.27 -17.38
N ASP A 98 0.17 -25.40 -18.04
CA ASP A 98 0.20 -25.30 -19.50
C ASP A 98 0.74 -26.60 -20.12
N LEU A 99 1.79 -27.19 -19.54
CA LEU A 99 2.35 -28.47 -19.96
C LEU A 99 1.35 -29.62 -19.81
N LYS A 100 0.64 -29.68 -18.67
CA LYS A 100 -0.41 -30.68 -18.44
C LYS A 100 -1.51 -30.59 -19.49
N ASN A 101 -1.92 -29.38 -19.85
CA ASN A 101 -2.94 -29.14 -20.87
C ASN A 101 -2.47 -29.57 -22.27
N ALA A 102 -1.20 -29.35 -22.60
CA ALA A 102 -0.60 -29.74 -23.87
C ALA A 102 -0.39 -31.26 -24.00
N PHE A 103 -0.08 -31.95 -22.89
CA PHE A 103 0.25 -33.37 -22.87
C PHE A 103 -0.60 -34.16 -21.85
N PRO A 104 -1.93 -34.27 -22.06
CA PRO A 104 -2.84 -34.84 -21.06
C PRO A 104 -2.54 -36.30 -20.69
N ASN A 105 -2.00 -37.08 -21.64
CA ASN A 105 -1.61 -38.48 -21.41
C ASN A 105 -0.41 -38.64 -20.47
N GLN A 106 0.34 -37.57 -20.21
CA GLN A 106 1.48 -37.52 -19.28
C GLN A 106 1.12 -36.74 -17.99
N GLY A 107 -0.16 -36.42 -17.79
CA GLY A 107 -0.64 -35.52 -16.75
C GLY A 107 -0.37 -36.00 -15.32
N GLU A 108 -0.26 -37.31 -15.08
CA GLU A 108 -0.05 -37.88 -13.74
C GLU A 108 1.29 -37.44 -13.13
N MET A 109 2.38 -37.50 -13.90
CA MET A 109 3.71 -37.05 -13.47
C MET A 109 3.75 -35.53 -13.21
N ILE A 110 2.93 -34.77 -13.94
CA ILE A 110 2.86 -33.31 -13.80
C ILE A 110 2.04 -32.91 -12.56
N VAL A 111 1.00 -33.67 -12.22
CA VAL A 111 0.15 -33.42 -11.04
C VAL A 111 0.96 -33.49 -9.74
N GLN A 112 1.86 -34.45 -9.60
CA GLN A 112 2.70 -34.57 -8.39
C GLN A 112 3.60 -33.34 -8.19
N LYS A 113 4.27 -32.89 -9.25
CA LYS A 113 5.10 -31.67 -9.20
C LYS A 113 4.23 -30.43 -8.92
N LEU A 114 3.04 -30.32 -9.52
CA LEU A 114 2.11 -29.23 -9.26
C LEU A 114 1.71 -29.15 -7.78
N GLU A 115 1.39 -30.28 -7.16
CA GLU A 115 1.02 -30.34 -5.74
C GLU A 115 2.17 -29.87 -4.84
N GLN A 116 3.40 -30.30 -5.13
CA GLN A 116 4.59 -29.88 -4.40
C GLN A 116 4.85 -28.37 -4.51
N TRP A 117 4.71 -27.79 -5.71
CA TRP A 117 4.82 -26.35 -5.90
C TRP A 117 3.71 -25.57 -5.19
N HIS A 118 2.46 -26.04 -5.24
CA HIS A 118 1.35 -25.43 -4.50
C HIS A 118 1.59 -25.45 -2.98
N ASN A 119 2.08 -26.57 -2.46
CA ASN A 119 2.42 -26.69 -1.04
C ASN A 119 3.53 -25.71 -0.64
N LEU A 120 4.57 -25.57 -1.48
CA LEU A 120 5.64 -24.59 -1.25
C LEU A 120 5.08 -23.15 -1.20
N THR A 121 4.28 -22.75 -2.19
CA THR A 121 3.65 -21.43 -2.22
C THR A 121 2.76 -21.19 -1.01
N SER A 122 2.01 -22.19 -0.56
CA SER A 122 1.17 -22.09 0.64
C SER A 122 2.01 -21.87 1.90
N GLN A 123 3.12 -22.60 2.06
CA GLN A 123 4.02 -22.44 3.22
C GLN A 123 4.67 -21.05 3.25
N LEU A 124 5.14 -20.56 2.10
CA LEU A 124 5.74 -19.23 1.99
C LEU A 124 4.72 -18.12 2.32
N ASN A 125 3.49 -18.22 1.80
CA ASN A 125 2.42 -17.27 2.09
C ASN A 125 2.00 -17.30 3.57
N GLN A 126 1.93 -18.47 4.19
CA GLN A 126 1.61 -18.58 5.61
C GLN A 126 2.65 -17.84 6.46
N VAL A 127 3.94 -18.06 6.21
CA VAL A 127 5.02 -17.37 6.94
C VAL A 127 4.97 -15.86 6.74
N LEU A 128 4.68 -15.37 5.52
CA LEU A 128 4.49 -13.94 5.29
C LEU A 128 3.34 -13.36 6.11
N ASN A 129 2.20 -14.05 6.17
CA ASN A 129 1.04 -13.61 6.95
C ASN A 129 1.35 -13.59 8.45
N ASP A 130 2.02 -14.63 8.96
CA ASP A 130 2.40 -14.73 10.37
C ASP A 130 3.40 -13.63 10.76
N ILE A 131 4.37 -13.32 9.88
CA ILE A 131 5.29 -12.18 10.04
C ILE A 131 4.50 -10.87 10.06
N ALA A 132 3.60 -10.63 9.11
CA ALA A 132 2.84 -9.39 9.00
C ALA A 132 2.01 -9.13 10.26
N LEU A 133 1.24 -10.13 10.71
CA LEU A 133 0.41 -10.04 11.91
C LEU A 133 1.24 -9.82 13.18
N THR A 134 2.41 -10.45 13.27
CA THR A 134 3.29 -10.31 14.43
C THR A 134 3.95 -8.94 14.48
N VAL A 135 4.41 -8.43 13.34
CA VAL A 135 4.98 -7.07 13.25
C VAL A 135 3.91 -6.03 13.55
N GLU A 136 2.70 -6.15 13.00
CA GLU A 136 1.62 -5.20 13.26
C GLU A 136 1.34 -5.08 14.77
N LYS A 137 1.23 -6.21 15.47
CA LYS A 137 1.07 -6.22 16.94
C LYS A 137 2.24 -5.53 17.64
N ALA A 138 3.46 -5.79 17.20
CA ALA A 138 4.64 -5.18 17.80
C ALA A 138 4.74 -3.68 17.51
N TYR A 139 4.31 -3.23 16.33
CA TYR A 139 4.19 -1.83 15.99
C TYR A 139 3.18 -1.12 16.89
N VAL A 140 2.01 -1.71 17.10
CA VAL A 140 1.00 -1.16 18.04
C VAL A 140 1.57 -1.06 19.46
N ALA A 141 2.26 -2.11 19.94
CA ALA A 141 2.92 -2.09 21.24
C ALA A 141 4.00 -0.99 21.35
N TYR A 142 4.80 -0.80 20.29
CA TYR A 142 5.76 0.30 20.17
C TYR A 142 5.08 1.66 20.27
N LYS A 143 3.96 1.88 19.57
CA LYS A 143 3.23 3.17 19.66
C LYS A 143 2.60 3.42 21.03
N ILE A 144 2.31 2.38 21.82
CA ILE A 144 1.82 2.52 23.20
C ILE A 144 2.96 2.87 24.15
N ASN A 145 4.11 2.23 24.00
CA ASN A 145 5.30 2.46 24.82
C ASN A 145 6.55 2.23 23.99
N GLU A 146 7.16 3.30 23.50
CA GLU A 146 8.25 3.21 22.51
C GLU A 146 9.47 2.46 23.07
N ILE A 147 9.92 2.77 24.29
CA ILE A 147 11.10 2.13 24.89
C ILE A 147 10.87 0.63 25.13
N GLN A 148 9.72 0.28 25.69
CA GLN A 148 9.42 -1.14 25.97
C GLN A 148 9.13 -1.91 24.68
N GLY A 149 8.41 -1.29 23.74
CA GLY A 149 8.04 -1.89 22.46
C GLY A 149 9.23 -2.08 21.52
N GLU A 150 10.21 -1.15 21.51
CA GLU A 150 11.47 -1.35 20.77
C GLU A 150 12.21 -2.58 21.30
N ASN A 151 12.36 -2.70 22.62
CA ASN A 151 13.03 -3.85 23.22
C ASN A 151 12.32 -5.16 22.92
N GLN A 152 10.98 -5.17 22.94
CA GLN A 152 10.17 -6.33 22.58
C GLN A 152 10.30 -6.67 21.09
N PHE A 153 10.22 -5.68 20.20
CA PHE A 153 10.36 -5.89 18.77
C PHE A 153 11.76 -6.43 18.41
N ARG A 154 12.81 -5.98 19.08
CA ARG A 154 14.17 -6.51 18.88
C ARG A 154 14.28 -8.01 19.19
N VAL A 155 13.51 -8.52 20.16
CA VAL A 155 13.47 -9.95 20.47
C VAL A 155 12.62 -10.69 19.44
N ILE A 156 11.41 -10.19 19.18
CA ILE A 156 10.45 -10.79 18.23
C ILE A 156 11.05 -10.87 16.83
N SER A 157 11.67 -9.80 16.35
CA SER A 157 12.22 -9.73 15.00
C SER A 157 13.38 -10.72 14.76
N LYS A 158 14.10 -11.14 15.80
CA LYS A 158 15.07 -12.25 15.69
C LYS A 158 14.40 -13.59 15.45
N ALA A 159 13.28 -13.86 16.13
CA ALA A 159 12.52 -15.08 15.92
C ALA A 159 11.89 -15.10 14.51
N LEU A 160 11.29 -13.98 14.09
CA LEU A 160 10.75 -13.82 12.74
C LEU A 160 11.84 -13.99 11.66
N LEU A 161 13.05 -13.49 11.92
CA LEU A 161 14.18 -13.67 11.01
C LEU A 161 14.61 -15.14 10.90
N GLN A 162 14.60 -15.89 12.02
CA GLN A 162 14.88 -17.33 12.01
C GLN A 162 13.83 -18.11 11.22
N GLU A 163 12.55 -17.79 11.40
CA GLU A 163 11.45 -18.39 10.66
C GLU A 163 11.55 -18.10 9.15
N ALA A 164 11.81 -16.84 8.80
CA ALA A 164 12.03 -16.44 7.41
C ALA A 164 13.25 -17.16 6.78
N ASN A 165 14.33 -17.35 7.54
CA ASN A 165 15.48 -18.12 7.08
C ASN A 165 15.15 -19.61 6.89
N ALA A 166 14.39 -20.20 7.81
CA ALA A 166 14.01 -21.60 7.74
C ALA A 166 13.12 -21.89 6.51
N VAL A 167 12.14 -21.02 6.24
CA VAL A 167 11.25 -21.21 5.08
C VAL A 167 11.99 -21.01 3.76
N LEU A 168 12.92 -20.05 3.67
CA LEU A 168 13.75 -19.87 2.47
C LEU A 168 14.69 -21.07 2.24
N ALA A 169 15.30 -21.61 3.29
CA ALA A 169 16.13 -22.81 3.17
C ALA A 169 15.31 -24.03 2.71
N ASN A 170 14.09 -24.18 3.21
CA ASN A 170 13.16 -25.22 2.75
C ASN A 170 12.75 -25.01 1.29
N ALA A 171 12.49 -23.77 0.88
CA ALA A 171 12.19 -23.42 -0.51
C ALA A 171 13.33 -23.81 -1.46
N ASP A 172 14.58 -23.49 -1.10
CA ASP A 172 15.75 -23.87 -1.89
C ASP A 172 15.93 -25.38 -2.00
N ALA A 173 15.73 -26.12 -0.90
CA ALA A 173 15.79 -27.58 -0.89
C ALA A 173 14.68 -28.20 -1.76
N THR A 174 13.45 -27.72 -1.60
CA THR A 174 12.28 -28.19 -2.36
C THR A 174 12.46 -27.92 -3.85
N LYS A 175 12.89 -26.72 -4.22
CA LYS A 175 13.21 -26.34 -5.61
C LYS A 175 14.27 -27.26 -6.21
N SER A 176 15.34 -27.55 -5.46
CA SER A 176 16.41 -28.45 -5.92
C SER A 176 15.88 -29.84 -6.29
N VAL A 177 15.02 -30.43 -5.45
CA VAL A 177 14.38 -31.73 -5.71
C VAL A 177 13.38 -31.63 -6.88
N LEU A 178 12.67 -30.52 -7.00
CA LEU A 178 11.67 -30.33 -8.05
C LEU A 178 12.28 -30.12 -9.45
N GLU A 179 13.46 -29.51 -9.50
CA GLU A 179 14.19 -29.22 -10.73
C GLU A 179 15.17 -30.34 -11.13
N GLU A 180 15.29 -31.40 -10.33
CA GLU A 180 16.06 -32.59 -10.71
C GLU A 180 15.50 -33.22 -12.00
N PRO A 181 16.39 -33.57 -12.95
CA PRO A 181 15.98 -34.17 -14.21
C PRO A 181 15.31 -35.52 -13.99
N LEU A 182 14.17 -35.72 -14.64
CA LEU A 182 13.33 -36.94 -14.56
C LEU A 182 13.91 -38.15 -15.34
N TYR A 183 15.23 -38.23 -15.48
CA TYR A 183 15.89 -39.33 -16.20
C TYR A 183 16.50 -40.32 -15.19
N GLU A 184 15.81 -41.45 -14.98
CA GLU A 184 16.43 -42.75 -14.65
C GLU A 184 16.29 -43.69 -15.84
#